data_AF-K2C0C0-F1
#
_entry.id   AF-K2C0C0-F1
#
_cell.length_a   1.000
_cell.length_b   1.000
_cell.length_c   1.000
_cell.angle_alpha   90.00
_cell.angle_beta   90.00
_cell.angle_gamma   90.00
#
_symmetry.space_group_name_H-M   'P 1'
#
loop_
_entity.id
_entity.type
_entity.pdbx_description
1 polymer ?
#
loop_
_entity_poly.entity_id
_entity_poly.type
_entity_poly.pdbx_seq_one_letter_code
_entity_poly.pdbx_strand_id
1 'polypeptide(L)' 'MMKNVDIQTVLWDIPPGQISTLPQQFVIQRALTYGGIHLITQIIKQHGLPAVRAVLHRMKPTAMPERKYYYFEHYLLA' A
#
# COMPACT_ATOMS: atom_id res chain seq x y z
N MET A 1 -13.94 8.79 14.27
CA MET A 1 -12.82 9.55 13.66
C MET A 1 -11.55 8.74 13.90
N MET A 2 -11.22 7.82 12.98
CA MET A 2 -10.06 6.93 13.16
C MET A 2 -8.78 7.75 12.99
N LYS A 3 -7.85 7.64 13.96
CA LYS A 3 -6.49 8.14 13.82
C LYS A 3 -5.93 7.54 12.53
N ASN A 4 -5.80 8.37 11.49
CA ASN A 4 -5.16 8.02 10.24
C ASN A 4 -3.81 7.39 10.59
N VAL A 5 -3.67 6.09 10.34
CA VAL A 5 -2.33 5.55 10.12
C VAL A 5 -1.85 6.30 8.90
N ASP A 6 -0.84 7.13 9.12
CA ASP A 6 -0.67 8.33 8.34
C ASP A 6 -0.17 7.98 6.95
N ILE A 7 -1.10 7.82 6.00
CA ILE A 7 -0.79 7.56 4.59
C ILE A 7 0.13 8.67 4.04
N GLN A 8 0.15 9.85 4.66
CA GLN A 8 1.11 10.92 4.40
C GLN A 8 2.56 10.46 4.56
N THR A 9 2.85 9.48 5.43
CA THR A 9 4.22 8.94 5.60
C THR A 9 4.75 8.28 4.34
N VAL A 10 3.87 7.71 3.50
CA VAL A 10 4.24 7.11 2.21
C VAL A 10 3.84 7.98 1.02
N LEU A 11 3.12 9.08 1.25
CA LEU A 11 2.72 10.10 0.27
C LEU A 11 3.29 11.48 0.66
N TRP A 12 4.49 11.50 1.24
CA TRP A 12 5.12 12.71 1.78
C TRP A 12 5.37 13.79 0.72
N ASP A 13 5.40 13.39 -0.55
CA ASP A 13 5.53 14.20 -1.76
C ASP A 13 4.20 14.78 -2.26
N ILE A 14 3.06 14.39 -1.68
CA ILE A 14 1.72 14.83 -2.11
C ILE A 14 1.09 15.77 -1.06
N PRO A 15 0.54 16.93 -1.47
CA PRO A 15 -0.20 17.81 -0.57
C PRO A 15 -1.39 17.07 0.09
N PRO A 16 -1.63 17.23 1.40
CA PRO A 16 -2.67 16.48 2.12
C PRO A 16 -4.08 16.60 1.51
N GLY A 17 -4.43 17.79 1.00
CA GLY A 17 -5.73 18.06 0.37
C GLY A 17 -5.94 17.37 -0.98
N GLN A 18 -4.90 16.80 -1.57
CA GLN A 18 -4.96 16.10 -2.86
C GLN A 18 -5.00 14.58 -2.71
N ILE A 19 -4.69 14.04 -1.52
CA ILE A 19 -4.62 12.58 -1.31
C ILE A 19 -5.95 11.89 -1.59
N SER A 20 -7.07 12.53 -1.23
CA SER A 20 -8.42 12.02 -1.48
C SER A 20 -8.78 11.92 -2.97
N THR A 21 -8.06 12.63 -3.84
CA THR A 21 -8.27 12.61 -5.30
C THR A 21 -7.38 11.59 -6.01
N LEU A 22 -6.44 10.96 -5.31
CA LEU A 22 -5.52 10.01 -5.92
C LEU A 22 -6.24 8.71 -6.31
N PRO A 23 -5.83 8.06 -7.42
CA PRO A 23 -6.32 6.74 -7.76
C PRO A 23 -6.00 5.74 -6.64
N GLN A 24 -6.97 4.91 -6.28
CA GLN A 24 -6.81 3.88 -5.25
C GLN A 24 -5.58 2.99 -5.50
N GLN A 25 -5.35 2.60 -6.76
CA GLN A 25 -4.20 1.77 -7.13
C GLN A 25 -2.86 2.44 -6.80
N PHE A 26 -2.77 3.76 -6.99
CA PHE A 26 -1.57 4.53 -6.66
C PHE A 26 -1.30 4.54 -5.15
N VAL A 27 -2.36 4.76 -4.34
CA VAL A 27 -2.25 4.74 -2.87
C VAL A 27 -1.82 3.36 -2.37
N ILE A 28 -2.43 2.30 -2.88
CA ILE A 28 -2.06 0.91 -2.53
C ILE A 28 -0.60 0.64 -2.92
N GLN A 29 -0.20 1.01 -4.13
CA GLN A 29 1.17 0.82 -4.61
C GLN A 29 2.19 1.53 -3.71
N ARG A 30 1.94 2.79 -3.33
CA ARG A 30 2.81 3.56 -2.43
C ARG A 30 2.90 2.92 -1.05
N ALA A 31 1.79 2.45 -0.51
CA ALA A 31 1.78 1.72 0.76
C ALA A 31 2.54 0.39 0.68
N LEU A 32 2.43 -0.36 -0.41
CA LEU A 32 3.19 -1.60 -0.62
C LEU A 32 4.70 -1.32 -0.76
N THR A 33 5.09 -0.30 -1.53
CA THR A 33 6.50 0.04 -1.74
C THR A 33 7.15 0.58 -0.46
N TYR A 34 6.57 1.59 0.18
CA TYR A 34 7.23 2.34 1.27
C TYR A 34 6.66 2.06 2.66
N GLY A 35 5.47 1.48 2.75
CA GLY A 35 4.81 1.24 4.03
C GLY A 35 5.38 0.06 4.81
N GLY A 36 5.21 0.13 6.12
CA GLY A 36 5.37 -1.00 7.03
C GLY A 36 4.12 -1.87 7.10
N ILE A 37 4.23 -3.02 7.76
CA ILE A 37 3.14 -4.02 7.90
C ILE A 37 1.87 -3.38 8.45
N HIS A 38 1.97 -2.51 9.45
CA HIS A 38 0.81 -1.86 10.05
C HIS A 38 0.00 -1.04 9.02
N LEU A 39 0.66 -0.21 8.21
CA LEU A 39 -0.01 0.56 7.16
C LEU A 39 -0.67 -0.36 6.13
N ILE A 40 0.01 -1.43 5.74
CA ILE A 40 -0.53 -2.39 4.76
C ILE A 40 -1.78 -3.08 5.31
N THR A 41 -1.81 -3.46 6.59
CA THR A 41 -3.01 -4.05 7.19
C THR A 41 -4.21 -3.10 7.19
N GLN A 42 -3.99 -1.79 7.32
CA GLN A 42 -5.07 -0.81 7.21
C GLN A 42 -5.54 -0.65 5.77
N ILE A 43 -4.61 -0.62 4.81
CA ILE A 43 -4.93 -0.59 3.39
C ILE A 43 -5.75 -1.82 2.97
N ILE A 44 -5.43 -3.01 3.51
CA ILE A 44 -6.24 -4.22 3.31
C ILE A 44 -7.64 -4.05 3.91
N LYS A 45 -7.77 -3.49 5.13
CA LYS A 45 -9.09 -3.24 5.75
C LYS A 45 -9.93 -2.23 4.95
N GLN A 46 -9.30 -1.22 4.36
CA GLN A 46 -9.98 -0.15 3.63
C GLN A 46 -10.39 -0.58 2.21
N HIS A 47 -9.53 -1.33 1.53
CA HIS A 47 -9.68 -1.62 0.09
C HIS A 47 -10.00 -3.08 -0.22
N GLY A 48 -9.89 -3.96 0.77
CA GLY A 48 -10.05 -5.41 0.62
C GLY A 48 -8.78 -6.11 0.15
N LEU A 49 -8.56 -7.31 0.68
CA LEU A 49 -7.43 -8.17 0.32
C LEU A 49 -7.32 -8.43 -1.20
N PRO A 50 -8.41 -8.71 -1.95
CA PRO A 50 -8.31 -8.96 -3.40
C PRO A 50 -7.76 -7.78 -4.18
N ALA A 51 -8.16 -6.55 -3.84
CA ALA A 51 -7.70 -5.34 -4.53
C ALA A 51 -6.20 -5.10 -4.27
N VAL A 52 -5.76 -5.28 -3.02
CA VAL A 52 -4.34 -5.10 -2.65
C VAL A 52 -3.46 -6.17 -3.31
N ARG A 53 -3.90 -7.43 -3.34
CA ARG A 53 -3.21 -8.52 -4.04
C ARG A 53 -3.09 -8.25 -5.54
N ALA A 54 -4.17 -7.79 -6.16
CA ALA A 54 -4.17 -7.45 -7.59
C ALA A 54 -3.18 -6.34 -7.93
N VAL A 55 -3.00 -5.35 -7.04
CA VAL A 55 -1.98 -4.30 -7.22
C VAL A 55 -0.58 -4.89 -7.07
N LEU A 56 -0.31 -5.71 -6.04
CA LEU A 56 0.99 -6.37 -5.87
C LEU A 56 1.42 -7.12 -7.14
N HIS A 57 0.54 -7.94 -7.72
CA HIS A 57 0.85 -8.75 -8.91
C HIS A 57 1.08 -7.92 -10.18
N ARG A 58 0.63 -6.66 -10.22
CA ARG A 58 0.89 -5.72 -11.32
C ARG A 58 2.16 -4.90 -11.11
N MET A 59 2.71 -4.89 -9.90
CA MET A 59 3.96 -4.17 -9.62
C MET A 59 5.13 -4.90 -10.26
N LYS A 60 6.09 -4.13 -10.78
CA LYS A 60 7.36 -4.70 -11.23
C LYS A 60 8.09 -5.28 -10.02
N PRO A 61 8.80 -6.42 -10.13
CA PRO A 61 9.59 -6.99 -9.04
C PRO A 61 10.62 -6.01 -8.44
N THR A 62 11.08 -5.03 -9.22
CA THR A 62 12.01 -3.97 -8.79
C THR A 62 11.35 -2.83 -8.01
N ALA A 63 10.02 -2.82 -7.86
CA ALA A 63 9.30 -1.77 -7.15
C ALA A 63 9.44 -1.84 -5.62
N MET A 64 10.02 -2.93 -5.10
CA MET A 64 10.39 -3.09 -3.70
C MET A 64 11.51 -4.14 -3.57
N PRO A 65 12.19 -4.24 -2.41
CA PRO A 65 13.15 -5.32 -2.19
C PRO A 65 12.51 -6.69 -2.34
N GLU A 66 13.21 -7.63 -2.95
CA GLU A 66 12.73 -9.00 -3.23
C GLU A 66 12.19 -9.70 -1.97
N ARG A 67 12.91 -9.59 -0.84
CA ARG A 67 12.47 -10.12 0.46
C ARG A 67 11.08 -9.61 0.87
N LYS A 68 10.79 -8.34 0.60
CA LYS A 68 9.50 -7.70 0.94
C LYS A 68 8.39 -8.21 0.02
N TYR A 69 8.68 -8.30 -1.28
CA TYR A 69 7.75 -8.84 -2.28
C TYR A 69 7.38 -10.28 -1.94
N TYR A 70 8.37 -11.14 -1.72
CA TYR A 70 8.19 -12.55 -1.35
C TYR A 70 7.36 -12.71 -0.07
N TYR A 71 7.63 -11.90 0.96
CA TYR A 71 6.84 -11.92 2.19
C TYR A 71 5.37 -11.56 1.94
N PHE A 72 5.11 -10.57 1.07
CA PHE A 72 3.74 -10.18 0.76
C PHE A 72 3.00 -11.23 -0.05
N GLU A 73 3.62 -11.77 -1.09
CA GLU A 73 3.01 -12.76 -1.97
C GLU A 73 2.67 -14.06 -1.24
N HIS A 74 3.58 -14.56 -0.40
CA HIS A 74 3.46 -15.89 0.20
C HIS A 74 2.88 -15.92 1.62
N TYR A 75 2.85 -14.79 2.33
CA TYR A 75 2.42 -14.77 3.74
C TYR A 75 1.36 -13.71 4.03
N LEU A 76 1.65 -12.43 3.74
CA LEU A 76 0.74 -11.36 4.15
C LEU A 76 -0.52 -11.27 3.29
N LEU A 77 -0.39 -11.54 1.99
CA LEU A 77 -1.46 -11.42 1.01
C LEU A 77 -1.84 -12.75 0.36
N ALA A 78 -1.40 -13.90 0.91
CA ALA A 78 -1.70 -15.24 0.37
C ALA A 78 -3.20 -15.59 0.38
#